data_AF-A0A814STY0-F1
#
_entry.id   AF-A0A814STY0-F1
#
_cell.length_a   1.000
_cell.length_b   1.000
_cell.length_c   1.000
_cell.angle_alpha   90.00
_cell.angle_beta   90.00
_cell.angle_gamma   90.00
#
_symmetry.space_group_name_H-M   'P 1'
#
loop_
_entity.id
_entity.type
_entity.pdbx_description
1 polymer ?
#
loop_
_entity_poly.entity_id
_entity_poly.type
_entity_poly.pdbx_seq_one_letter_code
_entity_poly.pdbx_strand_id
1 'polypeptide(L)'
;MAYITLLITNNQLLPETLRIWLFSSQACESMFRTARSMSGTFSSVVNFSVTEFLRRAEKLSVLQTIKSEVESNPDFPFHFPSHHKQVKLQNFTSTAKISNSLSTKEIERIVQHEFADARELVASLNITILNKVGNPIAMDEVSVIVENHLVKQQKSVVQVK
;
A
#
# COMPACT_ATOMS: atom_id res chain seq x y z
N MET A 1 -3.95 -26.71 -24.90
CA MET A 1 -4.88 -26.24 -25.95
C MET A 1 -5.35 -27.37 -26.85
N ALA A 2 -4.45 -28.08 -27.56
CA ALA A 2 -4.83 -29.18 -28.44
C ALA A 2 -5.78 -30.22 -27.80
N TYR A 3 -5.55 -30.59 -26.53
CA TYR A 3 -6.40 -31.53 -25.81
C TYR A 3 -7.84 -31.02 -25.60
N ILE A 4 -8.03 -29.76 -25.23
CA ILE A 4 -9.35 -29.18 -24.99
C ILE A 4 -10.09 -28.98 -26.31
N THR A 5 -9.38 -28.56 -27.36
CA THR A 5 -9.92 -28.51 -28.72
C THR A 5 -10.40 -29.89 -29.18
N LEU A 6 -9.61 -30.94 -28.89
CA LEU A 6 -9.96 -32.32 -29.22
C LEU A 6 -11.21 -32.82 -28.49
N LEU A 7 -11.40 -32.42 -27.22
CA LEU A 7 -12.60 -32.74 -26.44
C LEU A 7 -13.87 -32.06 -26.99
N ILE A 8 -13.75 -30.84 -27.49
CA ILE A 8 -14.88 -30.13 -28.12
C ILE A 8 -15.22 -30.74 -29.49
N THR A 9 -14.21 -31.06 -30.29
CA THR A 9 -14.44 -31.74 -31.58
C THR A 9 -15.05 -33.13 -31.41
N ASN A 10 -14.84 -33.76 -30.25
CA ASN A 10 -15.45 -35.04 -29.89
C ASN A 10 -16.82 -34.89 -29.19
N ASN A 11 -17.43 -33.70 -29.17
CA ASN A 11 -18.70 -33.39 -28.48
C ASN A 11 -18.73 -33.77 -26.98
N GLN A 12 -17.56 -33.87 -26.34
CA GLN A 12 -17.45 -34.14 -24.91
C GLN A 12 -17.50 -32.85 -24.06
N LEU A 13 -17.38 -31.69 -24.71
CA LEU A 13 -17.45 -30.38 -24.10
C LEU A 13 -18.21 -29.41 -25.00
N LEU A 14 -19.05 -28.58 -24.39
CA LEU A 14 -19.75 -27.51 -25.12
C LEU A 14 -18.74 -26.48 -25.65
N PRO A 15 -18.86 -26.02 -26.91
CA PRO A 15 -18.01 -24.99 -27.50
C PRO A 15 -17.92 -23.70 -26.67
N GLU A 16 -18.98 -23.36 -25.96
CA GLU A 16 -19.15 -22.18 -25.10
C GLU A 16 -18.23 -22.22 -23.87
N THR A 17 -17.74 -23.43 -23.53
CA THR A 17 -16.76 -23.66 -22.47
C THR A 17 -15.34 -23.31 -22.93
N LEU A 18 -15.10 -23.19 -24.24
CA LEU A 18 -13.79 -22.83 -24.80
C LEU A 18 -13.53 -21.34 -24.69
N ARG A 19 -13.23 -20.88 -23.48
CA ARG A 19 -12.74 -19.53 -23.25
C ARG A 19 -11.24 -19.47 -23.45
N ILE A 20 -10.81 -19.40 -24.71
CA ILE A 20 -9.40 -19.44 -25.14
C ILE A 20 -8.53 -18.43 -24.35
N TRP A 21 -9.07 -17.26 -24.04
CA TRP A 21 -8.40 -16.21 -23.27
C TRP A 21 -8.06 -16.61 -21.82
N LEU A 22 -8.78 -17.57 -21.22
CA LEU A 22 -8.48 -18.09 -19.88
C LEU A 22 -7.25 -19.00 -19.87
N PHE A 23 -6.82 -19.51 -21.03
CA PHE A 23 -5.61 -20.33 -21.15
C PHE A 23 -4.35 -19.52 -21.46
N SER A 24 -4.44 -18.20 -21.35
CA SER A 24 -3.28 -17.32 -21.45
C SER A 24 -2.46 -17.34 -20.16
N SER A 25 -1.17 -17.07 -20.27
CA SER A 25 -0.29 -16.88 -19.10
C SER A 25 -0.68 -15.69 -18.23
N GLN A 26 -1.51 -14.78 -18.75
CA GLN A 26 -1.93 -13.56 -18.06
C GLN A 26 -2.77 -13.83 -16.81
N ALA A 27 -3.65 -14.83 -16.85
CA ALA A 27 -4.45 -15.20 -15.68
C ALA A 27 -3.55 -15.75 -14.56
N CYS A 28 -2.56 -16.58 -14.92
CA CYS A 28 -1.57 -17.09 -13.98
C CYS A 28 -0.73 -15.95 -13.38
N GLU A 29 -0.20 -15.04 -14.22
CA GLU A 29 0.60 -13.91 -13.76
C GLU A 29 -0.20 -12.98 -12.84
N SER A 30 -1.46 -12.71 -13.16
CA SER A 30 -2.36 -11.93 -12.30
C SER A 30 -2.52 -12.57 -10.92
N MET A 31 -2.70 -13.90 -10.86
CA MET A 31 -2.78 -14.63 -9.60
C MET A 31 -1.47 -14.55 -8.81
N PHE A 32 -0.31 -14.71 -9.46
CA PHE A 32 1.00 -14.57 -8.82
C PHE A 32 1.24 -13.14 -8.30
N ARG A 33 0.89 -12.11 -9.06
CA ARG A 33 0.99 -10.71 -8.62
C ARG A 33 0.12 -10.44 -7.40
N THR A 34 -1.13 -10.92 -7.41
CA THR A 34 -2.04 -10.75 -6.28
C THR A 34 -1.52 -11.51 -5.05
N ALA A 35 -1.02 -12.73 -5.22
CA ALA A 35 -0.40 -13.49 -4.13
C ALA A 35 0.82 -12.76 -3.54
N ARG A 36 1.63 -12.08 -4.36
CA ARG A 36 2.75 -11.24 -3.89
C ARG A 36 2.27 -10.00 -3.11
N SER A 37 1.17 -9.38 -3.51
CA SER A 37 0.63 -8.22 -2.78
C SER A 37 0.00 -8.57 -1.44
N MET A 38 -0.32 -9.85 -1.18
CA MET A 38 -0.80 -10.33 0.13
C MET A 38 0.28 -10.42 1.22
N SER A 39 1.40 -9.71 1.05
CA SER A 39 2.46 -9.71 2.06
C SER A 39 2.01 -8.91 3.28
N GLY A 40 2.46 -9.32 4.48
CA GLY A 40 2.09 -8.64 5.73
C GLY A 40 2.55 -7.18 5.75
N THR A 41 1.94 -6.35 6.60
CA THR A 41 2.16 -4.89 6.72
C THR A 41 3.62 -4.46 6.91
N PHE A 42 4.51 -5.36 7.35
CA PHE A 42 5.94 -5.11 7.53
C PHE A 42 6.83 -6.07 6.74
N SER A 43 6.26 -6.83 5.80
CA SER A 43 6.97 -7.82 5.01
C SER A 43 7.06 -7.38 3.56
N SER A 44 8.28 -7.07 3.10
CA SER A 44 8.60 -6.85 1.69
C SER A 44 8.95 -8.16 0.96
N VAL A 45 8.66 -9.31 1.56
CA VAL A 45 9.04 -10.62 1.03
C VAL A 45 8.16 -10.96 -0.18
N VAL A 46 8.70 -10.67 -1.36
CA VAL A 46 8.08 -10.96 -2.66
C VAL A 46 8.24 -12.41 -3.11
N ASN A 47 9.13 -13.16 -2.46
CA ASN A 47 9.43 -14.55 -2.77
C ASN A 47 8.68 -15.47 -1.80
N PHE A 48 8.04 -16.50 -2.33
CA PHE A 48 7.36 -17.50 -1.53
C PHE A 48 7.58 -18.88 -2.13
N SER A 49 7.64 -19.88 -1.25
CA SER A 49 7.61 -21.29 -1.63
C SER A 49 6.25 -21.66 -2.27
N VAL A 50 6.19 -22.81 -2.94
CA VAL A 50 4.94 -23.32 -3.51
C VAL A 50 3.87 -23.52 -2.42
N THR A 51 4.26 -24.00 -1.24
CA THR A 51 3.35 -24.18 -0.10
C THR A 51 2.74 -22.84 0.34
N GLU A 52 3.55 -21.80 0.42
CA GLU A 52 3.09 -20.46 0.77
C GLU A 52 2.21 -19.87 -0.33
N PHE A 53 2.52 -20.11 -1.60
CA PHE A 53 1.66 -19.73 -2.72
C PHE A 53 0.28 -20.36 -2.60
N LEU A 54 0.21 -21.68 -2.38
CA LEU A 54 -1.06 -22.40 -2.25
C LEU A 54 -1.90 -21.87 -1.08
N ARG A 55 -1.27 -21.60 0.06
CA ARG A 55 -1.96 -20.97 1.21
C ARG A 55 -2.50 -19.58 0.87
N ARG A 56 -1.76 -18.78 0.10
CA ARG A 56 -2.21 -17.45 -0.35
C ARG A 56 -3.34 -17.57 -1.38
N ALA A 57 -3.26 -18.53 -2.29
CA ALA A 57 -4.30 -18.80 -3.29
C ALA A 57 -5.61 -19.24 -2.65
N GLU A 58 -5.57 -20.10 -1.62
CA GLU A 58 -6.74 -20.49 -0.83
C GLU A 58 -7.40 -19.27 -0.18
N LYS A 59 -6.62 -18.40 0.48
CA LYS A 59 -7.13 -17.14 1.04
C LYS A 59 -7.75 -16.25 -0.03
N LEU A 60 -7.14 -16.18 -1.21
CA LEU A 60 -7.67 -15.42 -2.35
C LEU A 60 -9.04 -15.96 -2.78
N SER A 61 -9.18 -17.29 -2.86
CA SER A 61 -10.45 -17.95 -3.18
C SER A 61 -11.54 -17.57 -2.18
N VAL A 62 -11.24 -17.64 -0.88
CA VAL A 62 -12.20 -17.25 0.17
C VAL A 62 -12.59 -15.78 0.05
N LEU A 63 -11.63 -14.88 -0.16
CA LEU A 63 -11.91 -13.46 -0.37
C LEU A 63 -12.82 -13.23 -1.57
N GLN A 64 -12.61 -13.97 -2.65
CA GLN A 64 -13.40 -13.84 -3.87
C GLN A 64 -14.81 -14.38 -3.69
N THR A 65 -14.98 -15.47 -2.93
CA THR A 65 -16.29 -15.97 -2.51
C THR A 65 -17.02 -14.92 -1.69
N ILE A 66 -16.40 -14.37 -0.64
CA ILE A 66 -17.01 -13.32 0.19
C ILE A 66 -17.41 -12.12 -0.66
N LYS A 67 -16.52 -11.66 -1.55
CA LYS A 67 -16.80 -10.53 -2.45
C LYS A 67 -17.99 -10.81 -3.38
N SER A 68 -18.07 -12.01 -3.94
CA SER A 68 -19.19 -12.42 -4.79
C SER A 68 -20.51 -12.45 -4.01
N GLU A 69 -20.49 -12.95 -2.77
CA GLU A 69 -21.67 -12.97 -1.90
C GLU A 69 -22.15 -11.55 -1.59
N VAL A 70 -21.23 -10.64 -1.25
CA VAL A 70 -21.51 -9.21 -1.01
C VAL A 70 -22.12 -8.53 -2.24
N GLU A 71 -21.59 -8.80 -3.44
CA GLU A 71 -22.12 -8.20 -4.68
C GLU A 71 -23.50 -8.76 -5.06
N SER A 72 -23.76 -10.02 -4.73
CA SER A 72 -25.03 -10.69 -5.05
C SER A 72 -26.15 -10.45 -4.04
N ASN A 73 -25.81 -10.20 -2.78
CA ASN A 73 -26.77 -10.04 -1.69
C ASN A 73 -26.52 -8.72 -0.92
N PRO A 74 -27.36 -7.69 -1.12
CA PRO A 74 -27.20 -6.40 -0.46
C PRO A 74 -27.41 -6.46 1.06
N ASP A 75 -28.05 -7.52 1.57
CA ASP A 75 -28.25 -7.74 3.00
C ASP A 75 -27.11 -8.56 3.65
N PHE A 76 -26.02 -8.84 2.91
CA PHE A 76 -24.89 -9.58 3.46
C PHE A 76 -24.19 -8.75 4.57
N PRO A 77 -23.96 -9.32 5.77
CA PRO A 77 -23.53 -8.56 6.94
C PRO A 77 -22.07 -8.10 6.88
N PHE A 78 -21.33 -8.45 5.83
CA PHE A 78 -19.91 -8.13 5.69
C PHE A 78 -19.71 -7.05 4.62
N HIS A 79 -19.10 -5.93 5.00
CA HIS A 79 -18.75 -4.87 4.06
C HIS A 79 -17.25 -4.59 4.16
N PHE A 80 -16.53 -4.74 3.04
CA PHE A 80 -15.11 -4.38 3.00
C PHE A 80 -14.97 -2.85 3.08
N PRO A 81 -14.07 -2.32 3.93
CA PRO A 81 -13.74 -0.90 3.92
C PRO A 81 -13.25 -0.47 2.54
N SER A 82 -13.94 0.48 1.91
CA SER A 82 -13.50 1.03 0.63
C SER A 82 -12.25 1.89 0.85
N HIS A 83 -11.08 1.39 0.45
CA HIS A 83 -9.81 2.11 0.58
C HIS A 83 -9.59 3.16 -0.53
N HIS A 84 -10.56 3.34 -1.43
CA HIS A 84 -10.48 4.37 -2.47
C HIS A 84 -11.47 5.49 -2.16
N LYS A 85 -10.94 6.72 -2.09
CA LYS A 85 -11.74 7.95 -2.18
C LYS A 85 -12.78 7.74 -3.26
N GLN A 86 -14.05 7.92 -2.93
CA GLN A 86 -15.08 8.07 -3.95
C GLN A 86 -14.63 9.22 -4.84
N VAL A 87 -14.07 8.92 -6.01
CA VAL A 87 -13.98 9.89 -7.09
C VAL A 87 -15.43 10.04 -7.53
N LYS A 88 -16.15 10.94 -6.86
CA LYS A 88 -17.37 11.49 -7.40
C LYS A 88 -16.95 12.06 -8.75
N LEU A 89 -17.36 11.39 -9.83
CA LEU A 89 -17.20 11.86 -11.19
C LEU A 89 -18.15 13.07 -11.36
N GLN A 90 -17.87 14.17 -10.66
CA GLN A 90 -18.45 15.46 -10.97
C GLN A 90 -17.59 16.03 -12.08
N ASN A 91 -18.24 16.32 -13.20
CA ASN A 91 -17.67 17.05 -14.33
C ASN A 91 -17.06 18.38 -13.83
N PHE A 92 -15.77 18.40 -13.54
CA PHE A 92 -15.04 19.61 -13.19
C PHE A 92 -14.17 20.04 -14.38
N THR A 93 -14.78 20.75 -15.32
CA THR A 93 -14.10 21.81 -16.05
C THR A 93 -13.82 22.95 -15.07
N SER A 94 -12.74 22.85 -14.31
CA SER A 94 -12.14 23.99 -13.61
C SER A 94 -10.69 23.68 -13.27
N THR A 95 -9.81 24.42 -13.93
CA THR A 95 -8.37 24.48 -13.74
C THR A 95 -8.04 25.10 -12.37
N ALA A 96 -8.38 24.41 -11.28
CA ALA A 96 -7.90 24.79 -9.96
C ALA A 96 -6.47 24.25 -9.81
N LYS A 97 -5.48 25.15 -9.85
CA LYS A 97 -4.10 24.85 -9.44
C LYS A 97 -4.15 24.29 -8.03
N ILE A 98 -3.95 22.99 -7.91
CA ILE A 98 -3.70 22.32 -6.63
C ILE A 98 -2.33 22.80 -6.16
N SER A 99 -2.28 23.89 -5.39
CA SER A 99 -1.10 24.24 -4.62
C SER A 99 -1.03 23.32 -3.40
N ASN A 100 -0.58 22.08 -3.60
CA ASN A 100 -0.16 21.18 -2.52
C ASN A 100 1.18 21.64 -1.93
N SER A 101 1.26 22.91 -1.54
CA SER A 101 2.43 23.49 -0.90
C SER A 101 2.15 23.51 0.59
N LEU A 102 2.47 22.42 1.30
CA LEU A 102 2.51 22.42 2.76
C LEU A 102 3.41 23.57 3.22
N SER A 103 2.87 24.46 4.05
CA SER A 103 3.66 25.53 4.64
C SER A 103 4.71 24.94 5.59
N THR A 104 5.89 25.54 5.67
CA THR A 104 6.93 25.16 6.64
C THR A 104 6.40 25.13 8.08
N LYS A 105 5.45 26.02 8.42
CA LYS A 105 4.79 26.05 9.74
C LYS A 105 3.88 24.84 9.97
N GLU A 106 3.27 24.30 8.92
CA GLU A 106 2.44 23.10 9.03
C GLU A 106 3.31 21.85 9.18
N ILE A 107 4.44 21.80 8.48
CA ILE A 107 5.43 20.74 8.64
C ILE A 107 5.96 20.73 10.08
N GLU A 108 6.31 21.89 10.63
CA GLU A 108 6.79 22.00 12.01
C GLU A 108 5.75 21.53 13.02
N ARG A 109 4.48 21.94 12.85
CA ARG A 109 3.38 21.49 13.71
C ARG A 109 3.20 19.97 13.65
N ILE A 110 3.27 19.37 12.47
CA ILE A 110 3.16 17.91 12.30
C ILE A 110 4.32 17.21 13.01
N VAL A 111 5.55 17.68 12.82
CA VAL A 111 6.74 17.10 13.48
C VAL A 111 6.63 17.18 15.01
N GLN A 112 6.15 18.30 15.55
CA GLN A 112 5.95 18.47 17.00
C GLN A 112 4.88 17.51 17.54
N HIS A 113 3.78 17.35 16.82
CA HIS A 113 2.70 16.44 17.19
C HIS A 113 3.17 14.99 17.20
N GLU A 114 3.78 14.52 16.11
CA GLU A 114 4.29 13.15 15.99
C GLU A 114 5.37 12.84 17.05
N PHE A 115 6.19 13.83 17.42
CA PHE A 115 7.18 13.66 18.47
C PHE A 115 6.54 13.52 19.87
N ALA A 116 5.46 14.27 20.14
CA ALA A 116 4.71 14.15 21.38
C ALA A 116 4.05 12.76 21.49
N ASP A 117 3.43 12.29 20.41
CA ASP A 117 2.80 10.96 20.33
C ASP A 117 3.84 9.84 20.53
N ALA A 118 4.99 9.94 19.87
CA ALA A 118 6.08 8.98 20.04
C ALA A 118 6.58 8.94 21.49
N ARG A 119 6.66 10.09 22.17
CA ARG A 119 7.07 10.17 23.56
C ARG A 119 6.05 9.54 24.51
N GLU A 120 4.77 9.77 24.29
CA GLU A 120 3.69 9.13 25.05
C GLU A 120 3.72 7.61 24.87
N LEU A 121 3.93 7.16 23.63
CA LEU A 121 3.97 5.75 23.29
C LEU A 121 5.19 5.07 23.93
N VAL A 122 6.37 5.70 23.92
CA VAL A 122 7.56 5.21 24.63
C VAL A 122 7.34 5.13 26.14
N ALA A 123 6.68 6.13 26.72
CA ALA A 123 6.34 6.13 28.14
C ALA A 123 5.36 4.99 28.50
N SER A 124 4.36 4.75 27.65
CA SER A 124 3.38 3.67 27.86
C SER A 124 3.99 2.28 27.73
N LEU A 125 5.02 2.11 26.89
CA LEU A 125 5.73 0.85 26.69
C LEU A 125 6.82 0.58 27.74
N ASN A 126 7.03 1.49 28.70
CA ASN A 126 8.06 1.41 29.73
C ASN A 126 9.47 1.12 29.16
N ILE A 127 9.70 1.55 27.92
CA ILE A 127 10.99 1.44 27.25
C ILE A 127 11.89 2.44 27.96
N THR A 128 12.69 1.94 28.90
CA THR A 128 13.73 2.73 29.56
C THR A 128 14.72 3.10 28.48
N ILE A 129 14.57 4.30 27.89
CA ILE A 129 15.58 4.84 26.98
C ILE A 129 16.86 4.88 27.82
N LEU A 130 17.79 4.00 27.45
CA LEU A 130 19.11 3.89 28.06
C LEU A 130 19.73 5.29 28.11
N ASN A 131 19.78 5.83 29.34
CA ASN A 131 20.54 7.00 29.76
C ASN A 131 22.04 6.77 29.52
N LYS A 132 22.45 6.77 28.24
CA LYS A 132 23.85 6.79 27.82
C LYS A 132 24.08 7.72 26.62
N VAL A 133 23.33 8.81 26.52
CA VAL A 133 23.84 10.10 26.02
C VAL A 133 23.08 11.16 26.80
N GLY A 134 23.80 12.01 27.52
CA GLY A 134 23.23 13.09 28.31
C GLY A 134 22.40 14.04 27.46
N ASN A 135 21.35 14.55 28.11
CA ASN A 135 20.31 15.44 27.62
C ASN A 135 19.32 14.86 26.59
N PRO A 136 18.01 14.93 26.86
CA PRO A 136 17.02 14.86 25.79
C PRO A 136 17.35 16.02 24.84
N ILE A 137 17.66 15.71 23.59
CA ILE A 137 17.95 16.73 22.57
C ILE A 137 16.73 17.66 22.56
N ALA A 138 16.92 18.85 23.12
CA ALA A 138 15.90 19.87 23.14
C ALA A 138 15.60 20.24 21.68
N MET A 139 14.35 20.53 21.35
CA MET A 139 13.96 20.98 20.00
C MET A 139 14.83 22.15 19.50
N ASP A 140 15.37 22.96 20.42
CA ASP A 140 16.33 24.03 20.13
C ASP A 140 17.62 23.52 19.47
N GLU A 141 18.16 22.38 19.90
CA GLU A 141 19.36 21.79 19.31
C GLU A 141 19.08 21.19 17.92
N VAL A 142 17.90 20.59 17.73
CA VAL A 142 17.48 20.07 16.41
C VAL A 142 17.26 21.23 15.42
N SER A 143 16.62 22.31 15.85
CA SER A 143 16.46 23.52 15.03
C SER A 143 17.80 24.12 14.62
N VAL A 144 18.76 24.21 15.54
CA VAL A 144 20.12 24.69 15.23
C VAL A 144 20.85 23.76 14.23
N ILE A 145 20.67 22.44 14.34
CA ILE A 145 21.26 21.49 13.38
C ILE A 145 20.63 21.64 11.99
N VAL A 146 19.30 21.79 11.93
CA VAL A 146 18.56 21.97 10.66
C VAL A 146 18.92 23.31 10.00
N GLU A 147 18.98 24.41 10.75
CA GLU A 147 19.40 25.72 10.24
C GLU A 147 20.83 25.68 9.72
N ASN A 148 21.76 25.05 10.45
CA ASN A 148 23.14 24.89 10.01
C ASN A 148 23.26 24.04 8.73
N HIS A 149 22.38 23.05 8.55
CA HIS A 149 22.35 22.22 7.35
C HIS A 149 21.79 23.00 6.15
N LEU A 150 20.73 23.80 6.35
CA LEU A 150 20.15 24.65 5.31
C LEU A 150 21.12 25.75 4.86
N VAL A 151 21.85 26.37 5.78
CA VAL A 151 22.88 27.38 5.47
C VAL A 151 24.07 26.77 4.72
N LYS A 152 24.48 25.53 5.05
CA LYS A 152 25.50 24.81 4.29
C LYS A 152 25.07 24.55 2.85
N GLN A 153 23.82 24.12 2.64
CA GLN A 153 23.31 23.87 1.29
C GLN A 153 23.19 25.14 0.44
N GLN A 154 22.88 26.29 1.04
CA GLN A 154 22.88 27.57 0.32
C GLN A 154 24.30 28.05 -0.06
N LYS A 155 25.30 27.84 0.79
CA LYS A 155 26.71 28.20 0.47
C LYS A 155 27.30 27.34 -0.67
N SER A 156 26.92 26.06 -0.77
CA SER A 156 27.34 25.20 -1.88
C SER A 156 26.72 25.57 -3.24
N VAL A 157 25.61 26.33 -3.26
CA VAL A 157 24.98 26.79 -4.50
C VAL A 157 25.60 28.10 -5.01
N VAL A 158 26.21 28.91 -4.13
CA VAL A 158 26.80 30.22 -4.51
C VAL A 158 28.25 30.12 -5.02
N GLN A 159 28.95 29.02 -4.77
CA GLN A 159 30.35 28.82 -5.21
C GLN A 159 30.49 28.22 -6.62
N VAL A 160 29.39 28.05 -7.36
CA VAL A 160 29.42 27.68 -8.79
C VAL A 160 28.93 28.87 -9.61
N LYS A 161 29.79 29.87 -9.78
CA LYS A 161 29.69 30.88 -10.82
C LYS A 161 31.06 31.43 -11.17
#